data_AF-A0A352A5L1-F1
#
_entry.id   AF-A0A352A5L1-F1
#
_cell.length_a   1.000
_cell.length_b   1.000
_cell.length_c   1.000
_cell.angle_alpha   90.00
_cell.angle_beta   90.00
_cell.angle_gamma   90.00
#
_symmetry.space_group_name_H-M   'P 1'
#
loop_
_entity.id
_entity.type
_entity.pdbx_description
1 polymer ?
#
loop_
_entity_poly.entity_id
_entity_poly.type
_entity_poly.pdbx_seq_one_letter_code
_entity_poly.pdbx_strand_id
1 'polypeptide(L)'
;YNDNCFLSLYTDKYEYTGGAHGNTIRTSNTWELCTGQNIYLYCFFKPYTDYTHMLIQEIIAQAEENLKENPFIYFDDYKNLIIKNFNPHSFYMSPDGITIYYQQYDIAPYSTGIVEFTIPYTKIGWFPSC
;
A
#
# COMPACT_ATOMS: atom_id res chain seq x y z
N TYR A 1 6.48 -1.42 11.10
CA TYR A 1 7.90 -1.05 11.09
C TYR A 1 8.22 -0.20 12.32
N ASN A 2 9.34 -0.45 12.99
CA ASN A 2 9.77 0.28 14.18
C ASN A 2 11.30 0.29 14.24
N ASP A 3 11.91 1.14 13.40
CA ASP A 3 13.37 1.23 13.24
C ASP A 3 13.76 2.59 12.63
N ASN A 4 15.04 2.96 12.65
CA ASN A 4 15.58 4.18 12.04
C ASN A 4 14.81 5.46 12.39
N CYS A 5 14.34 5.57 13.64
CA CYS A 5 13.53 6.69 14.11
C CYS A 5 12.15 6.84 13.44
N PHE A 6 11.62 5.80 12.80
CA PHE A 6 10.24 5.77 12.32
C PHE A 6 9.44 4.64 12.96
N LEU A 7 8.19 4.95 13.30
CA LEU A 7 7.17 3.97 13.65
C LEU A 7 6.10 4.00 12.57
N SER A 8 5.79 2.85 11.99
CA SER A 8 4.69 2.71 11.04
C SER A 8 3.87 1.46 11.39
N LEU A 9 2.57 1.63 11.52
CA LEU A 9 1.64 0.56 11.87
C LEU A 9 0.38 0.65 11.02
N TYR A 10 -0.22 -0.51 10.78
CA TYR A 10 -1.57 -0.61 10.28
C TYR A 10 -2.46 -1.29 11.31
N THR A 11 -3.76 -1.04 11.20
CA THR A 11 -4.81 -1.65 12.02
C THR A 11 -5.86 -2.22 11.10
N ASP A 12 -6.19 -3.50 11.29
CA ASP A 12 -7.32 -4.15 10.65
C ASP A 12 -8.54 -4.12 11.56
N LYS A 13 -9.61 -3.48 11.09
CA LYS A 13 -10.92 -3.52 11.73
C LYS A 13 -11.80 -4.50 10.97
N TYR A 14 -12.01 -5.69 11.53
CA TYR A 14 -13.00 -6.66 11.06
C TYR A 14 -14.35 -6.39 11.71
N GLU A 15 -15.41 -6.39 10.89
CA GLU A 15 -16.80 -6.25 11.35
C GLU A 15 -17.70 -7.24 10.60
N TYR A 16 -18.57 -7.94 11.34
CA TYR A 16 -19.57 -8.85 10.77
C TYR A 16 -20.95 -8.47 11.31
N THR A 17 -21.79 -7.95 10.41
CA THR A 17 -23.15 -7.50 10.71
C THR A 17 -24.22 -8.47 10.19
N GLY A 18 -23.82 -9.71 9.85
CA GLY A 18 -24.65 -10.70 9.16
C GLY A 18 -24.30 -10.82 7.66
N GLY A 19 -24.86 -11.81 6.97
CA GLY A 19 -24.62 -12.06 5.54
C GLY A 19 -23.63 -13.21 5.28
N ALA A 20 -22.98 -13.21 4.12
CA ALA A 20 -22.11 -14.31 3.70
C ALA A 20 -20.74 -14.31 4.41
N HIS A 21 -20.18 -13.13 4.69
CA HIS A 21 -18.90 -12.95 5.39
C HIS A 21 -18.81 -11.54 6.00
N GLY A 22 -17.83 -11.34 6.90
CA GLY A 22 -17.51 -10.02 7.45
C GLY A 22 -16.68 -9.17 6.48
N ASN A 23 -16.46 -7.92 6.85
CA ASN A 23 -15.63 -6.98 6.09
C ASN A 23 -14.46 -6.51 6.94
N THR A 24 -13.30 -6.38 6.33
CA THR A 24 -12.10 -5.83 6.96
C THR A 24 -11.73 -4.52 6.30
N ILE A 25 -11.56 -3.47 7.10
CA ILE A 25 -10.97 -2.21 6.67
C ILE A 25 -9.61 -2.04 7.33
N ARG A 26 -8.58 -1.80 6.52
CA ARG A 26 -7.24 -1.45 7.00
C ARG A 26 -7.02 0.05 7.01
N THR A 27 -6.55 0.57 8.12
CA THR A 27 -6.00 1.93 8.23
C THR A 27 -4.55 1.87 8.64
N SER A 28 -3.78 2.90 8.35
CA SER A 28 -2.36 2.95 8.71
C SER A 28 -1.91 4.37 9.02
N ASN A 29 -0.84 4.46 9.81
CA ASN A 29 -0.22 5.71 10.19
C ASN A 29 1.29 5.50 10.31
N THR A 30 2.04 6.54 9.98
CA THR A 30 3.50 6.56 10.06
C THR A 30 3.95 7.82 10.77
N TRP A 31 4.88 7.68 11.71
CA TRP A 31 5.45 8.76 12.50
C TRP A 31 6.97 8.75 12.42
N GLU A 32 7.56 9.93 12.40
CA GLU A 32 8.96 10.15 12.74
C GLU A 32 9.04 10.40 14.25
N LEU A 33 9.88 9.63 14.94
CA LEU A 33 9.87 9.49 16.39
C LEU A 33 10.67 10.59 17.11
N CYS A 34 11.65 11.22 16.48
CA CYS A 34 12.41 12.31 17.10
C CYS A 34 11.56 13.57 17.28
N THR A 35 10.65 13.83 16.33
CA THR A 35 9.78 15.00 16.31
C THR A 35 8.33 14.67 16.70
N GLY A 36 7.94 13.39 16.65
CA GLY A 36 6.56 12.95 16.86
C GLY A 36 5.61 13.32 15.72
N GLN A 37 6.14 13.72 14.56
CA GLN A 37 5.33 14.16 13.43
C GLN A 37 4.77 13.00 12.61
N ASN A 38 3.54 13.15 12.13
CA ASN A 38 2.98 12.26 11.12
C ASN A 38 3.72 12.46 9.80
N ILE A 39 4.09 11.35 9.16
CA ILE A 39 4.68 11.32 7.84
C ILE A 39 3.62 10.87 6.84
N TYR A 40 3.42 11.67 5.80
CA TYR A 40 2.51 11.36 4.70
C TYR A 40 3.28 10.77 3.52
N LEU A 41 2.60 10.06 2.62
CA LEU A 41 3.26 9.37 1.50
C LEU A 41 4.11 10.31 0.64
N TYR A 42 3.66 11.53 0.40
CA TYR A 42 4.42 12.50 -0.40
C TYR A 42 5.76 12.91 0.23
N CYS A 43 5.92 12.76 1.55
CA CYS A 43 7.13 13.16 2.27
C CYS A 43 8.36 12.33 1.89
N PHE A 44 8.16 11.12 1.35
CA PHE A 44 9.25 10.24 0.90
C PHE A 44 9.80 10.62 -0.47
N PHE A 45 9.20 11.60 -1.15
CA PHE A 45 9.57 11.99 -2.51
C PHE A 45 10.04 13.44 -2.55
N LYS A 46 10.92 13.75 -3.51
CA LYS A 46 11.38 15.12 -3.73
C LYS A 46 10.19 15.99 -4.17
N PRO A 47 10.17 17.28 -3.80
CA PRO A 47 9.20 18.23 -4.32
C PRO A 47 9.10 18.16 -5.84
N TYR A 48 7.89 18.31 -6.38
CA TYR A 48 7.58 18.25 -7.82
C TYR A 48 7.76 16.88 -8.51
N THR A 49 8.04 15.81 -7.75
CA THR A 49 8.00 14.44 -8.27
C THR A 49 6.55 14.01 -8.45
N ASP A 50 6.18 13.51 -9.63
CA ASP A 50 4.91 12.79 -9.83
C ASP A 50 5.02 11.37 -9.26
N TYR A 51 5.06 11.30 -7.93
CA TYR A 51 5.23 10.05 -7.20
C TYR A 51 4.03 9.12 -7.42
N THR A 52 2.82 9.66 -7.59
CA THR A 52 1.62 8.86 -7.84
C THR A 52 1.75 8.08 -9.14
N HIS A 53 2.16 8.73 -10.24
CA HIS A 53 2.38 8.03 -11.50
C HIS A 53 3.47 6.96 -11.37
N MET A 54 4.59 7.28 -10.72
CA MET A 54 5.69 6.32 -10.50
C MET A 54 5.24 5.09 -9.70
N LEU A 55 4.51 5.30 -8.60
CA LEU A 55 4.00 4.21 -7.77
C LEU A 55 2.99 3.35 -8.53
N ILE A 56 2.06 3.96 -9.26
CA ILE A 56 1.06 3.24 -10.06
C ILE A 56 1.73 2.35 -11.11
N GLN A 57 2.75 2.86 -11.82
CA GLN A 57 3.47 2.06 -12.82
C GLN A 57 4.17 0.86 -12.17
N GLU A 58 4.78 1.07 -11.00
CA GLU A 58 5.43 -0.01 -10.27
C GLU A 58 4.41 -1.05 -9.77
N ILE A 59 3.27 -0.62 -9.23
CA ILE A 59 2.20 -1.49 -8.77
C ILE A 59 1.65 -2.33 -9.94
N ILE A 60 1.42 -1.72 -11.11
CA ILE A 60 0.98 -2.45 -12.30
C ILE A 60 2.02 -3.49 -12.72
N ALA A 61 3.31 -3.15 -12.71
CA ALA A 61 4.37 -4.09 -13.05
C ALA A 61 4.44 -5.28 -12.08
N GLN A 62 4.31 -5.03 -10.77
CA GLN A 62 4.24 -6.10 -9.76
C GLN A 62 2.97 -6.95 -9.92
N ALA A 63 1.83 -6.34 -10.20
CA ALA A 63 0.58 -7.06 -10.45
C ALA A 63 0.67 -7.97 -11.69
N GLU A 64 1.33 -7.51 -12.75
CA GLU A 64 1.61 -8.34 -13.94
C GLU A 64 2.52 -9.54 -13.63
N GLU A 65 3.47 -9.40 -12.72
CA GLU A 65 4.30 -10.53 -12.28
C GLU A 65 3.46 -11.53 -11.49
N ASN A 66 2.65 -11.07 -10.54
CA ASN A 66 1.77 -11.91 -9.73
C ASN A 66 0.79 -12.75 -10.59
N LEU A 67 0.33 -12.20 -11.72
CA LEU A 67 -0.56 -12.90 -12.66
C LEU A 67 0.11 -14.10 -13.35
N LYS A 68 1.44 -14.12 -13.47
CA LYS A 68 2.15 -15.28 -14.03
C LYS A 68 2.05 -16.49 -13.11
N GLU A 69 2.01 -16.26 -11.81
CA GLU A 69 1.87 -17.31 -10.80
C GLU A 69 0.41 -17.64 -10.50
N ASN A 70 -0.46 -16.62 -10.48
CA ASN A 70 -1.90 -16.78 -10.22
C ASN A 70 -2.74 -15.92 -11.20
N PRO A 71 -3.15 -16.48 -12.35
CA PRO A 71 -3.86 -15.74 -13.40
C PRO A 71 -5.22 -15.14 -13.00
N PHE A 72 -5.81 -15.59 -11.89
CA PHE A 72 -7.15 -15.18 -11.44
C PHE A 72 -7.12 -14.40 -10.12
N ILE A 73 -5.96 -13.90 -9.70
CA ILE A 73 -5.81 -13.21 -8.41
C ILE A 73 -6.49 -11.82 -8.37
N TYR A 74 -6.69 -11.18 -9.53
CA TYR A 74 -7.27 -9.85 -9.69
C TYR A 74 -8.50 -9.85 -10.61
N PHE A 75 -9.27 -8.76 -10.61
CA PHE A 75 -10.34 -8.57 -11.59
C PHE A 75 -9.80 -8.32 -13.00
N ASP A 76 -10.62 -8.57 -14.03
CA ASP A 76 -10.21 -8.40 -15.43
C ASP A 76 -9.75 -6.95 -15.75
N ASP A 77 -10.32 -5.94 -15.09
CA ASP A 77 -9.99 -4.53 -15.25
C ASP A 77 -9.03 -3.97 -14.18
N TYR A 78 -8.27 -4.85 -13.51
CA TYR A 78 -7.42 -4.50 -12.36
C TYR A 78 -6.52 -3.28 -12.57
N LYS A 79 -5.98 -3.06 -13.77
CA LYS A 79 -5.13 -1.88 -14.06
C LYS A 79 -5.88 -0.56 -13.89
N ASN A 80 -7.13 -0.51 -14.39
CA ASN A 80 -7.97 0.68 -14.23
C ASN A 80 -8.39 0.86 -12.78
N LEU A 81 -8.69 -0.24 -12.09
CA LEU A 81 -9.02 -0.21 -10.66
C LEU A 81 -7.84 0.23 -9.78
N ILE A 82 -6.61 -0.21 -10.09
CA ILE A 82 -5.38 0.24 -9.42
C ILE A 82 -5.26 1.77 -9.50
N ILE A 83 -5.49 2.35 -10.67
CA ILE A 83 -5.44 3.81 -10.88
C ILE A 83 -6.58 4.50 -10.13
N LYS A 84 -7.81 4.00 -10.30
CA LYS A 84 -9.03 4.60 -9.75
C LYS A 84 -9.04 4.58 -8.22
N ASN A 85 -8.58 3.49 -7.63
CA ASN A 85 -8.66 3.23 -6.19
C ASN A 85 -7.32 3.49 -5.47
N PHE A 86 -6.31 4.03 -6.15
CA PHE A 86 -5.07 4.45 -5.50
C PHE A 86 -5.38 5.51 -4.43
N ASN A 87 -4.91 5.25 -3.20
CA ASN A 87 -5.15 6.14 -2.07
C ASN A 87 -3.82 6.45 -1.35
N PRO A 88 -3.35 7.71 -1.34
CA PRO A 88 -2.07 8.08 -0.70
C PRO A 88 -2.09 7.96 0.83
N HIS A 89 -3.25 7.68 1.45
CA HIS A 89 -3.35 7.34 2.87
C HIS A 89 -3.22 5.84 3.14
N SER A 90 -3.30 4.98 2.11
CA SER A 90 -3.25 3.52 2.26
C SER A 90 -1.84 3.01 2.07
N PHE A 91 -0.95 3.36 3.00
CA PHE A 91 0.43 2.91 3.01
C PHE A 91 1.00 2.71 4.41
N TYR A 92 2.01 1.87 4.52
CA TYR A 92 2.86 1.80 5.72
C TYR A 92 4.30 1.47 5.32
N MET A 93 5.24 1.66 6.23
CA MET A 93 6.63 1.25 6.05
C MET A 93 6.80 -0.22 6.44
N SER A 94 7.63 -0.92 5.67
CA SER A 94 8.14 -2.26 5.94
C SER A 94 9.68 -2.23 5.85
N PRO A 95 10.40 -3.27 6.32
CA PRO A 95 11.85 -3.33 6.18
C PRO A 95 12.34 -3.23 4.73
N ASP A 96 11.55 -3.74 3.77
CA ASP A 96 11.96 -3.84 2.37
C ASP A 96 11.56 -2.61 1.54
N GLY A 97 10.66 -1.76 2.05
CA GLY A 97 10.15 -0.61 1.31
C GLY A 97 8.87 -0.01 1.87
N ILE A 98 8.24 0.85 1.08
CA ILE A 98 6.91 1.39 1.39
C ILE A 98 5.87 0.45 0.79
N THR A 99 5.02 -0.10 1.64
CA THR A 99 3.91 -0.97 1.22
C THR A 99 2.68 -0.11 0.97
N ILE A 100 2.20 -0.12 -0.26
CA ILE A 100 0.89 0.43 -0.65
C ILE A 100 -0.11 -0.72 -0.58
N TYR A 101 -1.31 -0.47 -0.04
CA TYR A 101 -2.34 -1.48 0.05
C TYR A 101 -3.68 -1.00 -0.53
N TYR A 102 -4.44 -1.96 -1.05
CA TYR A 102 -5.78 -1.79 -1.58
C TYR A 102 -6.75 -2.57 -0.69
N GLN A 103 -7.90 -1.97 -0.38
CA GLN A 103 -8.91 -2.59 0.46
C GLN A 103 -9.51 -3.83 -0.24
N GLN A 104 -10.22 -4.65 0.54
CA GLN A 104 -11.01 -5.75 -0.04
C GLN A 104 -11.93 -5.20 -1.13
N TYR A 105 -12.00 -5.90 -2.27
CA TYR A 105 -12.77 -5.52 -3.46
C TYR A 105 -12.26 -4.32 -4.28
N ASP A 106 -11.21 -3.62 -3.86
CA ASP A 106 -10.73 -2.48 -4.65
C ASP A 106 -10.21 -2.93 -6.02
N ILE A 107 -9.43 -4.01 -6.07
CA ILE A 107 -8.80 -4.48 -7.32
C ILE A 107 -8.90 -6.01 -7.52
N ALA A 108 -9.42 -6.72 -6.53
CA ALA A 108 -9.44 -8.18 -6.47
C ALA A 108 -10.69 -8.72 -5.78
N PRO A 109 -11.10 -9.98 -6.04
CA PRO A 109 -12.18 -10.63 -5.29
C PRO A 109 -11.89 -10.70 -3.79
N TYR A 110 -12.94 -10.83 -2.98
CA TYR A 110 -12.85 -10.96 -1.52
C TYR A 110 -11.85 -12.02 -1.06
N SER A 111 -11.79 -13.15 -1.75
CA SER A 111 -10.93 -14.29 -1.42
C SER A 111 -9.44 -13.96 -1.47
N THR A 112 -9.05 -12.92 -2.22
CA THR A 112 -7.67 -12.42 -2.28
C THR A 112 -7.32 -11.61 -1.02
N GLY A 113 -8.33 -11.05 -0.34
CA GLY A 113 -8.13 -10.19 0.82
C GLY A 113 -7.68 -8.77 0.46
N ILE A 114 -6.95 -8.13 1.39
CA ILE A 114 -6.29 -6.84 1.16
C ILE A 114 -5.05 -7.11 0.31
N VAL A 115 -4.92 -6.41 -0.81
CA VAL A 115 -3.78 -6.58 -1.71
C VAL A 115 -2.70 -5.58 -1.35
N GLU A 116 -1.47 -6.04 -1.22
CA GLU A 116 -0.31 -5.24 -0.86
C GLU A 116 0.73 -5.26 -1.98
N PHE A 117 1.36 -4.11 -2.21
CA PHE A 117 2.50 -3.94 -3.10
C PHE A 117 3.60 -3.20 -2.35
N THR A 118 4.74 -3.86 -2.15
CA THR A 118 5.89 -3.24 -1.48
C THR A 118 6.81 -2.63 -2.53
N ILE A 119 6.95 -1.30 -2.48
CA ILE A 119 7.81 -0.53 -3.36
C ILE A 119 9.17 -0.38 -2.70
N PRO A 120 10.25 -0.96 -3.27
CA PRO A 120 11.56 -0.92 -2.65
C PRO A 120 12.08 0.50 -2.44
N TYR A 121 12.75 0.75 -1.31
CA TYR A 121 13.39 2.04 -1.01
C TYR A 121 14.34 2.53 -2.12
N THR A 122 15.01 1.59 -2.80
CA THR A 122 15.86 1.86 -3.96
C THR A 122 15.11 2.46 -5.15
N LYS A 123 13.84 2.06 -5.39
CA LYS A 123 13.00 2.66 -6.44
C LYS A 123 12.46 4.03 -6.05
N ILE A 124 12.20 4.22 -4.77
CA ILE A 124 11.75 5.51 -4.22
C ILE A 124 12.90 6.54 -4.23
N GLY A 125 14.15 6.08 -4.06
CA GLY A 125 15.30 6.95 -3.91
C GLY A 125 15.35 7.63 -2.54
N TRP A 126 14.72 7.01 -1.54
CA TRP A 126 14.68 7.45 -0.15
C TRP A 126 14.92 6.24 0.74
N PHE A 127 15.76 6.40 1.76
CA PHE A 127 16.07 5.35 2.73
C PHE A 127 15.77 5.85 4.13
N PRO A 128 15.19 5.01 4.99
CA PRO A 128 14.94 5.39 6.37
C PRO A 128 16.26 5.55 7.12
N SER A 129 16.43 6.69 7.78
CA SER A 129 17.53 6.97 8.68
C SER A 129 17.08 7.94 9.78
N CYS A 130 17.63 7.78 10.98
CA CYS A 130 17.82 8.90 11.89
C CYS A 130 18.91 9.85 11.31
#